data_AF-A0A7S4RUX1-F1
#
_entry.id   AF-A0A7S4RUX1-F1
#
_cell.length_a   1.000
_cell.length_b   1.000
_cell.length_c   1.000
_cell.angle_alpha   90.00
_cell.angle_beta   90.00
_cell.angle_gamma   90.00
#
_symmetry.space_group_name_H-M   'P 1'
#
loop_
_entity.id
_entity.type
_entity.pdbx_description
1 polymer ?
#
loop_
_entity_poly.entity_id
_entity_poly.type
_entity_poly.pdbx_seq_one_letter_code
_entity_poly.pdbx_strand_id
1 'polypeptide(L)'
;TDYGGAANDLILDSYFAKIQMERERDGGNTGEAIGARTTDIAFERTAIHLMNDNTRFQPTASSPFRRGNFDLLYNLCTQAAVHRILRQQRVNGEEMEVSSVFLRNFYVDRAEEYFDGDLPYGRADDFIDELLQTAPAVLRTNDGKTGFIDPLGAAESIIRMRNEVAMEWKETMARVQEDHTGIRQALLTDSMQYWGGRSEE
;
A
#
# COMPACT_ATOMS: atom_id res chain seq x y z
N THR A 1 -7.83 6.45 33.62
CA THR A 1 -8.99 5.79 32.97
C THR A 1 -8.82 5.98 31.49
N ASP A 2 -8.20 4.99 30.85
CA ASP A 2 -7.78 5.03 29.45
C ASP A 2 -8.69 4.07 28.67
N TYR A 3 -9.77 4.63 28.11
CA TYR A 3 -10.85 3.88 27.43
C TYR A 3 -10.86 4.11 25.91
N GLY A 4 -9.89 4.87 25.37
CA GLY A 4 -9.86 5.25 23.95
C GLY A 4 -9.04 4.34 23.02
N GLY A 5 -7.98 3.71 23.54
CA GLY A 5 -7.10 2.83 22.74
C GLY A 5 -7.75 1.50 22.37
N ALA A 6 -8.41 0.85 23.34
CA ALA A 6 -9.00 -0.48 23.16
C ALA A 6 -10.14 -0.51 22.12
N ALA A 7 -10.92 0.57 22.00
CA ALA A 7 -12.02 0.65 21.04
C ALA A 7 -11.52 0.80 19.60
N ASN A 8 -10.41 1.52 19.38
CA ASN A 8 -9.82 1.71 18.06
C ASN A 8 -9.13 0.43 17.56
N ASP A 9 -8.47 -0.31 18.44
CA ASP A 9 -7.85 -1.59 18.08
C ASP A 9 -8.92 -2.66 17.76
N LEU A 10 -10.03 -2.70 18.51
CA LEU A 10 -11.19 -3.56 18.20
C LEU A 10 -11.86 -3.22 16.86
N ILE A 11 -11.92 -1.95 16.47
CA ILE A 11 -12.50 -1.52 15.20
C ILE A 11 -11.61 -1.95 14.03
N LEU A 12 -10.30 -1.80 14.16
CA LEU A 12 -9.34 -2.20 13.13
C LEU A 12 -9.32 -3.73 12.95
N ASP A 13 -9.27 -4.49 14.04
CA ASP A 13 -9.26 -5.97 13.99
C ASP A 13 -10.57 -6.52 13.41
N SER A 14 -11.72 -5.94 13.75
CA SER A 14 -13.02 -6.32 13.16
C SER A 14 -13.13 -5.98 11.68
N TYR A 15 -12.44 -4.94 11.22
CA TYR A 15 -12.41 -4.51 9.84
C TYR A 15 -11.54 -5.41 8.97
N PHE A 16 -10.35 -5.81 9.46
CA PHE A 16 -9.48 -6.76 8.77
C PHE A 16 -10.16 -8.13 8.60
N ALA A 17 -10.82 -8.63 9.65
CA ALA A 17 -11.58 -9.88 9.57
C ALA A 17 -12.74 -9.82 8.56
N LYS A 18 -13.43 -8.67 8.47
CA LYS A 18 -14.56 -8.49 7.55
C LYS A 18 -14.11 -8.41 6.09
N ILE A 19 -13.01 -7.71 5.80
CA ILE A 19 -12.46 -7.65 4.42
C ILE A 19 -11.96 -9.01 3.96
N GLN A 20 -11.32 -9.77 4.85
CA GLN A 20 -10.85 -11.11 4.52
C GLN A 20 -12.03 -12.04 4.16
N MET A 21 -13.13 -11.98 4.91
CA MET A 21 -14.36 -12.72 4.61
C MET A 21 -15.07 -12.26 3.32
N GLU A 22 -14.98 -10.97 2.97
CA GLU A 22 -15.56 -10.45 1.73
C GLU A 22 -14.73 -10.88 0.49
N ARG A 23 -13.40 -10.95 0.62
CA ARG A 23 -12.50 -11.47 -0.43
C ARG A 23 -12.70 -12.95 -0.72
N GLU A 24 -12.97 -13.76 0.30
CA GLU A 24 -13.33 -15.18 0.14
C GLU A 24 -14.65 -15.39 -0.60
N ARG A 25 -15.52 -14.37 -0.66
CA ARG A 25 -16.88 -14.45 -1.21
C ARG A 25 -16.98 -14.03 -2.69
N ASP A 26 -16.09 -13.17 -3.17
CA ASP A 26 -16.17 -12.54 -4.50
C ASP A 26 -15.25 -13.19 -5.57
N GLY A 27 -14.57 -14.30 -5.26
CA GLY A 27 -13.69 -15.05 -6.18
C GLY A 27 -14.35 -15.75 -7.38
N GLY A 28 -15.46 -15.24 -7.92
CA GLY A 28 -16.18 -15.87 -9.03
C GLY A 28 -17.10 -14.96 -9.82
N ASN A 29 -16.58 -14.02 -10.60
CA ASN A 29 -17.15 -13.65 -11.91
C ASN A 29 -16.25 -12.65 -12.68
N THR A 30 -15.87 -12.99 -13.91
CA THR A 30 -15.05 -12.19 -14.83
C THR A 30 -15.86 -11.65 -16.03
N GLY A 31 -15.41 -10.54 -16.62
CA GLY A 31 -15.85 -9.97 -17.92
C GLY A 31 -16.60 -8.63 -17.78
N GLU A 32 -16.39 -7.55 -18.54
CA GLU A 32 -15.88 -7.34 -19.91
C GLU A 32 -15.43 -5.86 -20.13
N ALA A 33 -14.75 -5.63 -21.25
CA ALA A 33 -14.04 -4.41 -21.67
C ALA A 33 -14.91 -3.26 -22.26
N ILE A 34 -14.30 -2.06 -22.43
CA ILE A 34 -14.18 -1.27 -23.70
C ILE A 34 -13.93 0.24 -23.44
N GLY A 35 -12.86 0.79 -24.05
CA GLY A 35 -13.00 1.91 -25.00
C GLY A 35 -12.68 3.36 -24.57
N ALA A 36 -11.63 3.88 -25.20
CA ALA A 36 -11.08 5.25 -25.17
C ALA A 36 -12.02 6.43 -25.48
N ARG A 37 -11.82 7.55 -24.75
CA ARG A 37 -11.58 8.94 -25.21
C ARG A 37 -12.15 10.01 -24.25
N THR A 38 -11.42 11.13 -24.20
CA THR A 38 -11.74 12.48 -23.69
C THR A 38 -11.55 12.77 -22.19
N THR A 39 -10.55 13.62 -21.93
CA THR A 39 -10.02 14.05 -20.63
C THR A 39 -10.97 14.89 -19.78
N ASP A 40 -12.13 15.30 -20.31
CA ASP A 40 -13.18 15.99 -19.55
C ASP A 40 -14.20 15.02 -18.90
N ILE A 41 -14.19 13.74 -19.29
CA ILE A 41 -15.09 12.72 -18.71
C ILE A 41 -14.51 12.15 -17.40
N ALA A 42 -13.25 12.42 -17.05
CA ALA A 42 -12.57 11.80 -15.91
C ALA A 42 -13.24 12.16 -14.55
N PHE A 43 -13.72 13.40 -14.40
CA PHE A 43 -14.39 13.83 -13.16
C PHE A 43 -15.82 13.23 -13.06
N GLU A 44 -16.54 13.16 -14.18
CA GLU A 44 -17.90 12.57 -14.21
C GLU A 44 -17.87 11.04 -14.18
N ARG A 45 -16.86 10.36 -14.72
CA ARG A 45 -16.69 8.90 -14.58
C ARG A 45 -16.30 8.50 -13.17
N THR A 46 -15.54 9.33 -12.46
CA THR A 46 -15.30 9.10 -11.02
C THR A 46 -16.65 9.09 -10.28
N ALA A 47 -17.55 10.04 -10.59
CA ALA A 47 -18.88 10.07 -10.00
C ALA A 47 -19.78 8.89 -10.45
N ILE A 48 -19.68 8.45 -11.71
CA ILE A 48 -20.52 7.36 -12.25
C ILE A 48 -20.01 5.97 -11.81
N HIS A 49 -18.69 5.74 -11.70
CA HIS A 49 -18.14 4.51 -11.10
C HIS A 49 -18.46 4.43 -9.60
N LEU A 50 -18.38 5.58 -8.89
CA LEU A 50 -18.83 5.70 -7.51
C LEU A 50 -20.33 5.38 -7.37
N MET A 51 -21.15 5.70 -8.38
CA MET A 51 -22.58 5.38 -8.41
C MET A 51 -22.88 3.94 -8.81
N ASN A 52 -22.02 3.27 -9.59
CA ASN A 52 -22.25 1.88 -9.98
C ASN A 52 -22.02 0.91 -8.79
N ASP A 53 -21.09 1.25 -7.90
CA ASP A 53 -20.92 0.59 -6.59
C ASP A 53 -22.02 0.93 -5.57
N ASN A 54 -22.80 2.00 -5.79
CA ASN A 54 -23.85 2.45 -4.86
C ASN A 54 -25.13 1.59 -4.90
N THR A 55 -25.28 0.56 -5.73
CA THR A 55 -26.52 -0.25 -5.72
C THR A 55 -26.55 -1.33 -4.62
N ARG A 56 -25.46 -1.52 -3.88
CA ARG A 56 -25.41 -2.31 -2.63
C ARG A 56 -25.38 -1.41 -1.40
N PHE A 57 -26.44 -0.63 -1.17
CA PHE A 57 -26.66 0.05 0.11
C PHE A 57 -26.94 -0.99 1.22
N GLN A 58 -25.88 -1.60 1.74
CA GLN A 58 -25.90 -2.23 3.05
C GLN A 58 -25.48 -1.19 4.10
N PRO A 59 -26.25 -0.99 5.18
CA PRO A 59 -25.97 0.02 6.21
C PRO A 59 -24.70 -0.26 7.06
N THR A 60 -23.92 -1.29 6.71
CA THR A 60 -22.67 -1.67 7.38
C THR A 60 -21.44 -1.58 6.46
N ALA A 61 -21.59 -1.08 5.23
CA ALA A 61 -20.50 -0.93 4.28
C ALA A 61 -19.68 0.35 4.57
N SER A 62 -18.35 0.22 4.58
CA SER A 62 -17.42 1.36 4.61
C SER A 62 -17.68 2.27 3.40
N SER A 63 -17.59 3.59 3.57
CA SER A 63 -17.77 4.50 2.43
C SER A 63 -16.74 4.19 1.33
N PRO A 64 -17.07 4.35 0.04
CA PRO A 64 -16.16 4.04 -1.06
C PRO A 64 -14.79 4.74 -0.94
N PHE A 65 -14.77 5.98 -0.43
CA PHE A 65 -13.55 6.72 -0.13
C PHE A 65 -12.69 6.06 0.97
N ARG A 66 -13.31 5.46 1.99
CA ARG A 66 -12.57 4.73 3.02
C ARG A 66 -11.97 3.44 2.47
N ARG A 67 -12.72 2.74 1.61
CA ARG A 67 -12.25 1.51 0.95
C ARG A 67 -11.07 1.81 0.02
N GLY A 68 -11.18 2.84 -0.81
CA GLY A 68 -10.09 3.23 -1.72
C GLY A 68 -8.83 3.72 -1.00
N ASN A 69 -8.99 4.57 0.03
CA ASN A 69 -7.83 5.02 0.81
C ASN A 69 -7.15 3.88 1.56
N PHE A 70 -7.93 2.94 2.11
CA PHE A 70 -7.38 1.77 2.78
C PHE A 70 -6.62 0.87 1.81
N ASP A 71 -7.20 0.57 0.65
CA ASP A 71 -6.54 -0.26 -0.37
C ASP A 71 -5.24 0.38 -0.86
N LEU A 72 -5.25 1.69 -1.10
CA LEU A 72 -4.04 2.44 -1.44
C LEU A 72 -2.97 2.31 -0.35
N LEU A 73 -3.32 2.54 0.92
CA LEU A 73 -2.38 2.38 2.03
C LEU A 73 -1.84 0.95 2.11
N TYR A 74 -2.68 -0.04 1.88
CA TYR A 74 -2.32 -1.45 1.92
C TYR A 74 -1.35 -1.82 0.79
N ASN A 75 -1.60 -1.32 -0.42
CA ASN A 75 -0.70 -1.47 -1.57
C ASN A 75 0.65 -0.80 -1.31
N LEU A 76 0.64 0.44 -0.81
CA LEU A 76 1.85 1.18 -0.46
C LEU A 76 2.66 0.50 0.65
N CYS A 77 2.01 -0.04 1.69
CA CYS A 77 2.70 -0.77 2.75
C CYS A 77 3.36 -2.04 2.20
N THR A 78 2.69 -2.76 1.29
CA THR A 78 3.24 -3.97 0.65
C THR A 78 4.44 -3.64 -0.23
N GLN A 79 4.35 -2.58 -1.05
CA GLN A 79 5.44 -2.12 -1.88
C GLN A 79 6.65 -1.66 -1.03
N ALA A 80 6.40 -0.86 0.00
CA ALA A 80 7.44 -0.40 0.92
C ALA A 80 8.11 -1.56 1.66
N ALA A 81 7.34 -2.61 2.00
CA ALA A 81 7.87 -3.81 2.64
C ALA A 81 8.88 -4.54 1.74
N VAL A 82 8.52 -4.77 0.47
CA VAL A 82 9.43 -5.38 -0.52
C VAL A 82 10.71 -4.55 -0.66
N HIS A 83 10.60 -3.23 -0.76
CA HIS A 83 11.77 -2.34 -0.90
C HIS A 83 12.68 -2.38 0.33
N ARG A 84 12.11 -2.45 1.55
CA ARG A 84 12.88 -2.56 2.79
C ARG A 84 13.62 -3.88 2.89
N ILE A 85 12.98 -5.00 2.53
CA ILE A 85 13.61 -6.32 2.52
C ILE A 85 14.81 -6.32 1.56
N LEU A 86 14.60 -5.88 0.32
CA LEU A 86 15.68 -5.80 -0.68
C LEU A 86 16.83 -4.88 -0.24
N ARG A 87 16.50 -3.77 0.43
CA ARG A 87 17.51 -2.85 0.99
C ARG A 87 18.28 -3.48 2.14
N GLN A 88 17.61 -4.21 3.04
CA GLN A 88 18.26 -4.90 4.17
C GLN A 88 19.22 -5.98 3.66
N GLN A 89 18.78 -6.81 2.71
CA GLN A 89 19.63 -7.83 2.08
C GLN A 89 20.86 -7.20 1.43
N ARG A 90 20.71 -6.05 0.75
CA ARG A 90 21.85 -5.31 0.21
C ARG A 90 22.82 -4.84 1.29
N VAL A 91 22.32 -4.31 2.40
CA VAL A 91 23.15 -3.84 3.53
C VAL A 91 23.91 -5.00 4.18
N ASN A 92 23.29 -6.18 4.26
CA ASN A 92 23.90 -7.41 4.79
C ASN A 92 24.92 -8.04 3.83
N GLY A 93 25.05 -7.55 2.60
CA GLY A 93 25.90 -8.15 1.57
C GLY A 93 25.29 -9.38 0.88
N GLU A 94 23.99 -9.58 1.06
CA GLU A 94 23.20 -10.70 0.53
C GLU A 94 22.55 -10.35 -0.83
N GLU A 95 22.92 -9.23 -1.45
CA GLU A 95 22.32 -8.76 -2.71
C GLU A 95 22.35 -9.82 -3.81
N MET A 96 23.45 -10.58 -3.90
CA MET A 96 23.67 -11.64 -4.88
C MET A 96 23.20 -13.02 -4.38
N GLU A 97 22.52 -13.09 -3.24
CA GLU A 97 21.86 -14.32 -2.83
C GLU A 97 20.69 -14.65 -3.74
N VAL A 98 20.46 -15.94 -3.90
CA VAL A 98 19.45 -16.47 -4.82
C VAL A 98 18.05 -16.01 -4.42
N SER A 99 17.78 -15.91 -3.13
CA SER A 99 16.54 -15.40 -2.53
C SER A 99 16.30 -13.91 -2.85
N SER A 100 17.33 -13.08 -2.67
CA SER A 100 17.31 -11.64 -2.98
C SER A 100 17.08 -11.40 -4.47
N VAL A 101 17.84 -12.09 -5.33
CA VAL A 101 17.70 -11.99 -6.80
C VAL A 101 16.32 -12.44 -7.26
N PHE A 102 15.80 -13.55 -6.70
CA PHE A 102 14.46 -14.04 -6.97
C PHE A 102 13.39 -12.98 -6.63
N LEU A 103 13.37 -12.50 -5.38
CA LEU A 103 12.36 -11.54 -4.92
C LEU A 103 12.43 -10.24 -5.73
N ARG A 104 13.65 -9.75 -6.02
CA ARG A 104 13.85 -8.55 -6.84
C ARG A 104 13.25 -8.71 -8.24
N ASN A 105 13.57 -9.82 -8.92
CA ASN A 105 13.08 -10.06 -10.26
C ASN A 105 11.56 -10.26 -10.26
N PHE A 106 11.05 -11.08 -9.32
CA PHE A 106 9.61 -11.28 -9.14
C PHE A 106 8.87 -9.96 -8.99
N TYR A 107 9.36 -9.05 -8.14
CA TYR A 107 8.78 -7.73 -7.94
C TYR A 107 8.87 -6.84 -9.18
N VAL A 108 10.06 -6.71 -9.79
CA VAL A 108 10.26 -5.82 -10.95
C VAL A 108 9.38 -6.23 -12.13
N ASP A 109 9.27 -7.54 -12.39
CA ASP A 109 8.48 -8.07 -13.50
C ASP A 109 6.97 -7.82 -13.32
N ARG A 110 6.52 -7.54 -12.09
CA ARG A 110 5.11 -7.42 -11.69
C ARG A 110 4.73 -6.04 -11.17
N ALA A 111 5.69 -5.15 -11.01
CA ALA A 111 5.47 -3.85 -10.36
C ALA A 111 4.41 -3.02 -11.09
N GLU A 112 4.45 -3.03 -12.43
CA GLU A 112 3.49 -2.31 -13.27
C GLU A 112 2.07 -2.88 -13.16
N GLU A 113 1.92 -4.19 -13.02
CA GLU A 113 0.62 -4.86 -12.97
C GLU A 113 -0.12 -4.70 -11.63
N TYR A 114 0.65 -4.68 -10.52
CA TYR A 114 0.10 -4.74 -9.17
C TYR A 114 0.21 -3.44 -8.37
N PHE A 115 1.10 -2.52 -8.76
CA PHE A 115 1.37 -1.31 -7.98
C PHE A 115 1.35 -0.01 -8.77
N ASP A 116 1.22 -0.04 -10.11
CA ASP A 116 1.18 1.16 -10.94
C ASP A 116 -0.17 1.33 -11.68
N GLY A 117 -0.59 2.57 -11.88
CA GLY A 117 -1.80 2.92 -12.63
C GLY A 117 -3.13 2.81 -11.86
N ASP A 118 -4.22 2.85 -12.62
CA ASP A 118 -5.59 2.73 -12.12
C ASP A 118 -5.95 1.25 -11.95
N LEU A 119 -5.74 0.75 -10.74
CA LEU A 119 -5.83 -0.67 -10.41
C LEU A 119 -7.10 -1.01 -9.63
N PRO A 120 -7.67 -2.22 -9.83
CA PRO A 120 -8.78 -2.71 -9.01
C PRO A 120 -8.35 -2.89 -7.55
N TYR A 121 -9.32 -2.96 -6.63
CA TYR A 121 -9.01 -3.21 -5.22
C TYR A 121 -8.41 -4.60 -4.99
N GLY A 122 -7.48 -4.71 -4.03
CA GLY A 122 -6.92 -5.99 -3.58
C GLY A 122 -5.63 -6.42 -4.25
N ARG A 123 -5.02 -5.58 -5.11
CA ARG A 123 -3.80 -5.97 -5.84
C ARG A 123 -2.63 -6.41 -4.98
N ALA A 124 -2.44 -5.83 -3.81
CA ALA A 124 -1.38 -6.30 -2.91
C ALA A 124 -1.58 -7.74 -2.45
N ASP A 125 -2.82 -8.19 -2.26
CA ASP A 125 -3.08 -9.61 -1.93
C ASP A 125 -2.91 -10.48 -3.16
N ASP A 126 -3.41 -10.05 -4.33
CA ASP A 126 -3.19 -10.78 -5.58
C ASP A 126 -1.67 -11.00 -5.85
N PHE A 127 -0.84 -9.99 -5.57
CA PHE A 127 0.62 -10.09 -5.68
C PHE A 127 1.21 -11.15 -4.73
N ILE A 128 0.72 -11.23 -3.49
CA ILE A 128 1.15 -12.23 -2.52
C ILE A 128 0.63 -13.61 -2.91
N ASP A 129 -0.60 -13.71 -3.40
CA ASP A 129 -1.19 -14.96 -3.86
C ASP A 129 -0.43 -15.52 -5.07
N GLU A 130 -0.04 -14.68 -6.02
CA GLU A 130 0.80 -15.10 -7.15
C GLU A 130 2.19 -15.56 -6.68
N LEU A 131 2.76 -14.89 -5.67
CA LEU A 131 4.02 -15.31 -5.06
C LEU A 131 3.88 -16.70 -4.41
N LEU A 132 2.77 -16.96 -3.70
CA LEU A 132 2.48 -18.25 -3.07
C LEU A 132 2.18 -19.36 -4.08
N GLN A 133 1.66 -19.02 -5.25
CA GLN A 133 1.44 -19.96 -6.35
C GLN A 133 2.72 -20.29 -7.13
N THR A 134 3.80 -19.53 -6.90
CA THR A 134 5.10 -19.81 -7.52
C THR A 134 5.68 -21.08 -6.93
N ALA A 135 5.98 -22.07 -7.78
CA ALA A 135 6.58 -23.31 -7.34
C ALA A 135 8.04 -23.09 -6.85
N PRO A 136 8.46 -23.74 -5.75
CA PRO A 136 9.87 -23.78 -5.37
C PRO A 136 10.72 -24.34 -6.51
N ALA A 137 11.79 -23.64 -6.86
CA ALA A 137 12.65 -23.97 -7.99
C ALA A 137 14.13 -23.75 -7.67
N VAL A 138 15.00 -24.24 -8.54
CA VAL A 138 16.44 -23.94 -8.48
C VAL A 138 16.71 -22.76 -9.41
N LEU A 139 17.20 -21.65 -8.86
CA LEU A 139 17.58 -20.48 -9.63
C LEU A 139 19.11 -20.40 -9.71
N ARG A 140 19.62 -20.06 -10.90
CA ARG A 140 21.02 -19.73 -11.13
C ARG A 140 21.14 -18.22 -11.30
N THR A 141 21.97 -17.58 -10.50
CA THR A 141 22.27 -16.15 -10.62
C THR A 141 23.36 -15.92 -11.66
N ASN A 142 23.49 -14.68 -12.12
CA ASN A 142 24.48 -14.27 -13.12
C ASN A 142 25.94 -14.48 -12.64
N ASP A 143 26.15 -14.53 -11.32
CA ASP A 143 27.44 -14.81 -10.68
C ASP A 143 27.76 -16.31 -10.58
N GLY A 144 26.91 -17.17 -11.15
CA GLY A 144 27.07 -18.62 -11.13
C GLY A 144 26.64 -19.29 -9.81
N LYS A 145 26.10 -18.54 -8.84
CA LYS A 145 25.51 -19.14 -7.64
C LYS A 145 24.22 -19.86 -8.01
N THR A 146 24.05 -21.07 -7.46
CA THR A 146 22.84 -21.87 -7.64
C THR A 146 22.23 -22.12 -6.27
N GLY A 147 20.93 -21.94 -6.14
CA GLY A 147 20.23 -22.19 -4.88
C GLY A 147 18.75 -22.42 -5.10
N PHE A 148 18.08 -22.85 -4.03
CA PHE A 148 16.64 -23.02 -4.02
C PHE A 148 15.97 -21.69 -3.71
N ILE A 149 14.91 -21.36 -4.45
CA ILE A 149 14.01 -20.27 -4.10
C ILE A 149 12.95 -20.80 -3.14
N ASP A 150 12.59 -19.96 -2.16
CA ASP A 150 11.51 -20.22 -1.21
C ASP A 150 10.47 -19.08 -1.32
N PRO A 151 9.48 -19.23 -2.22
CA PRO A 151 8.44 -18.22 -2.40
C PRO A 151 7.57 -18.02 -1.16
N LEU A 152 7.34 -19.08 -0.38
CA LEU A 152 6.58 -19.02 0.87
C LEU A 152 7.32 -18.18 1.92
N GLY A 153 8.61 -18.46 2.14
CA GLY A 153 9.43 -17.67 3.05
C GLY A 153 9.52 -16.20 2.64
N ALA A 154 9.55 -15.92 1.33
CA ALA A 154 9.49 -14.55 0.81
C ALA A 154 8.15 -13.87 1.13
N ALA A 155 7.03 -14.55 0.91
CA ALA A 155 5.69 -14.04 1.23
C ALA A 155 5.53 -13.74 2.72
N GLU A 156 5.94 -14.66 3.60
CA GLU A 156 5.93 -14.46 5.05
C GLU A 156 6.78 -13.25 5.47
N SER A 157 7.96 -13.08 4.85
CA SER A 157 8.84 -11.94 5.12
C SER A 157 8.17 -10.62 4.72
N ILE A 158 7.52 -10.58 3.55
CA ILE A 158 6.79 -9.39 3.09
C ILE A 158 5.63 -9.06 4.03
N ILE A 159 4.82 -10.03 4.41
CA ILE A 159 3.67 -9.81 5.31
C ILE A 159 4.14 -9.26 6.66
N ARG A 160 5.24 -9.79 7.21
CA ARG A 160 5.83 -9.32 8.45
C ARG A 160 6.34 -7.88 8.34
N MET A 161 7.15 -7.61 7.32
CA MET A 161 7.70 -6.27 7.08
C MET A 161 6.59 -5.25 6.77
N ARG A 162 5.52 -5.67 6.09
CA ARG A 162 4.33 -4.85 5.82
C ARG A 162 3.65 -4.40 7.10
N ASN A 163 3.54 -5.29 8.09
CA ASN A 163 3.02 -4.93 9.42
C ASN A 163 3.93 -3.92 10.13
N GLU A 164 5.25 -4.10 10.06
CA GLU A 164 6.22 -3.15 10.63
C GLU A 164 6.08 -1.76 9.99
N VAL A 165 6.01 -1.70 8.66
CA VAL A 165 5.77 -0.45 7.90
C VAL A 165 4.47 0.22 8.33
N ALA A 166 3.38 -0.55 8.41
CA ALA A 166 2.07 -0.01 8.77
C ALA A 166 2.08 0.60 10.18
N MET A 167 2.74 -0.05 11.14
CA MET A 167 2.85 0.44 12.51
C MET A 167 3.71 1.71 12.60
N GLU A 168 4.82 1.77 11.87
CA GLU A 168 5.66 2.98 11.79
C GLU A 168 4.90 4.15 11.16
N TRP A 169 4.14 3.90 10.09
CA TRP A 169 3.34 4.93 9.45
C TRP A 169 2.19 5.39 10.35
N LYS A 170 1.55 4.47 11.09
CA LYS A 170 0.55 4.82 12.11
C LYS A 170 1.15 5.76 13.16
N GLU A 171 2.34 5.44 13.66
CA GLU A 171 3.04 6.28 14.63
C GLU A 171 3.41 7.65 14.04
N THR A 172 3.94 7.68 12.83
CA THR A 172 4.32 8.91 12.12
C THR A 172 3.09 9.80 11.91
N MET A 173 1.98 9.22 11.48
CA MET A 173 0.73 9.95 11.23
C MET A 173 0.12 10.52 12.51
N ALA A 174 0.40 9.94 13.68
CA ALA A 174 -0.05 10.50 14.96
C ALA A 174 0.60 11.86 15.27
N ARG A 175 1.77 12.17 14.68
CA ARG A 175 2.53 13.41 14.92
C ARG A 175 2.20 14.54 13.94
N VAL A 176 1.37 14.30 12.92
CA VAL A 176 1.06 15.27 11.85
C VAL A 176 0.49 16.59 12.38
N GLN A 177 -0.25 16.59 13.49
CA GLN A 177 -0.77 17.82 14.08
C GLN A 177 0.34 18.74 14.60
N GLU A 178 1.40 18.16 15.16
CA GLU A 178 2.57 18.88 15.65
C GLU A 178 3.34 19.48 14.46
N ASP A 179 3.54 18.70 13.40
CA ASP A 179 4.18 19.15 12.16
C ASP A 179 3.44 20.32 11.51
N HIS A 180 2.11 20.24 11.41
CA HIS A 180 1.28 21.32 10.89
C HIS A 180 1.39 22.60 11.73
N THR A 181 1.55 22.47 13.05
CA THR A 181 1.74 23.61 13.94
C THR A 181 3.09 24.26 13.70
N GLY A 182 4.15 23.47 13.55
CA GLY A 182 5.49 23.96 13.19
C GLY A 182 5.52 24.69 11.85
N ILE A 183 4.89 24.13 10.81
CA ILE A 183 4.79 24.79 9.49
C ILE A 183 4.05 26.13 9.59
N ARG A 184 2.93 26.17 10.32
CA ARG A 184 2.17 27.41 10.51
C ARG A 184 2.97 28.47 11.27
N GLN A 185 3.71 28.07 12.30
CA GLN A 185 4.59 28.98 13.03
C GLN A 185 5.70 29.54 12.14
N ALA A 186 6.36 28.69 11.33
CA ALA A 186 7.37 29.13 10.38
C ALA A 186 6.82 30.13 9.35
N LEU A 187 5.65 29.84 8.75
CA LEU A 187 4.99 30.77 7.83
C LEU A 187 4.60 32.10 8.49
N LEU A 188 4.15 32.07 9.75
CA LEU A 188 3.86 33.29 10.50
C LEU A 188 5.14 34.10 10.76
N THR A 189 6.22 33.46 11.18
CA THR A 189 7.52 34.14 11.40
C THR A 189 8.05 34.78 10.12
N ASP A 190 8.03 34.07 8.99
CA ASP A 190 8.46 34.59 7.69
C ASP A 190 7.61 35.80 7.26
N SER A 191 6.29 35.71 7.44
CA SER A 191 5.40 36.82 7.13
C SER A 191 5.70 38.05 7.99
N MET A 192 5.91 37.88 9.30
CA MET A 192 6.21 38.99 10.22
C MET A 192 7.56 39.65 9.91
N GLN A 193 8.58 38.88 9.52
CA GLN A 193 9.87 39.43 9.09
C GLN A 193 9.73 40.21 7.78
N TYR A 194 8.97 39.69 6.82
CA TYR A 194 8.69 40.37 5.55
C TYR A 194 7.94 41.70 5.75
N TRP A 195 6.97 41.75 6.65
CA TRP A 195 6.24 42.99 6.96
C TRP A 195 7.06 43.97 7.80
N GLY A 196 7.86 43.48 8.75
CA GLY A 196 8.73 44.31 9.60
C GLY A 196 9.87 44.99 8.83
N GLY A 197 10.47 44.31 7.86
CA GLY A 197 11.51 44.89 6.99
C GLY A 197 10.99 45.93 5.99
N ARG A 198 9.69 45.94 5.71
CA ARG A 198 9.05 46.88 4.78
C ARG A 198 8.60 48.19 5.42
N SER A 199 8.60 48.24 6.76
CA SER A 199 8.29 49.43 7.56
C SER A 199 9.52 50.28 7.93
N GLU A 200 10.72 49.83 7.57
CA GLU A 200 12.00 50.54 7.83
C GLU A 200 12.62 51.18 6.56
N GLU A 201 11.95 51.12 5.41
CA GLU A 201 12.25 51.90 4.19
C GLU A 201 11.31 53.11 4.04
#